data_AF-A0A5C5VG84-F1
#
_entry.id   AF-A0A5C5VG84-F1
#
_cell.length_a   1.000
_cell.length_b   1.000
_cell.length_c   1.000
_cell.angle_alpha   90.00
_cell.angle_beta   90.00
_cell.angle_gamma   90.00
#
_symmetry.space_group_name_H-M   'P 1'
#
loop_
_entity.id
_entity.type
_entity.pdbx_description
1 polymer ?
#
loop_
_entity_poly.entity_id
_entity_poly.type
_entity_poly.pdbx_seq_one_letter_code
_entity_poly.pdbx_strand_id
1 'polypeptide(L)'
;MIQALSTATDRRLGVLAVLLAIACCRGADAEDVLFLEGAVDFDVYAAPALAAPAEEQPVEGKDDDGLNAQAKALLQQYRPIYMSKLSGHLYALREVCNPTREQQEQLLESSQAALEKAVREYAKQMAAGKINRGIVVINGMAQMQGQSEPWDAVRNELDKSIAEHLTEDQLALYKQDARDRREFRRQAAATNLVSAIDKQLSLTEEQRDAVHASLLKSWQESWEVAVRGLLQSPQYLPQLPDKVIVPHLNANQKSVWKAAQRHGPVFFGDNGFMGHGGLQVQPFEPQDPRPEQDQPRGGNAARPQSTDGGAEA
;
A
#
# COMPACT_ATOMS: atom_id res chain seq x y z
N MET A 1 -39.25 -10.50 4.94
CA MET A 1 -38.24 -11.43 4.41
C MET A 1 -37.90 -11.15 2.92
N ILE A 2 -37.97 -9.90 2.43
CA ILE A 2 -37.64 -9.51 1.03
C ILE A 2 -36.66 -8.32 0.95
N GLN A 3 -36.21 -7.74 2.08
CA GLN A 3 -35.29 -6.59 2.08
C GLN A 3 -33.78 -6.95 2.16
N ALA A 4 -33.39 -8.22 2.22
CA ALA A 4 -32.00 -8.64 2.41
C ALA A 4 -31.24 -9.00 1.11
N LEU A 5 -31.89 -9.01 -0.06
CA LEU A 5 -31.27 -9.42 -1.33
C LEU A 5 -30.77 -8.25 -2.20
N SER A 6 -30.99 -7.00 -1.79
CA SER A 6 -30.65 -5.82 -2.61
C SER A 6 -29.18 -5.39 -2.49
N THR A 7 -28.53 -5.60 -1.34
CA THR A 7 -27.21 -5.01 -1.06
C THR A 7 -26.02 -5.87 -1.50
N ALA A 8 -26.23 -7.17 -1.69
CA ALA A 8 -25.18 -8.08 -2.17
C ALA A 8 -24.94 -7.96 -3.68
N THR A 9 -25.99 -7.67 -4.46
CA THR A 9 -25.94 -7.54 -5.92
C THR A 9 -25.26 -6.22 -6.33
N ASP A 10 -25.50 -5.13 -5.60
CA ASP A 10 -24.90 -3.81 -5.87
C ASP A 10 -23.38 -3.77 -5.61
N ARG A 11 -22.89 -4.51 -4.62
CA ARG A 11 -21.45 -4.58 -4.32
C ARG A 11 -20.68 -5.38 -5.36
N ARG A 12 -21.29 -6.42 -5.92
CA ARG A 12 -20.70 -7.22 -7.02
C ARG A 12 -20.61 -6.39 -8.31
N LEU A 13 -21.63 -5.58 -8.62
CA LEU A 13 -21.61 -4.64 -9.74
C LEU A 13 -20.51 -3.58 -9.61
N GLY A 14 -20.25 -3.09 -8.39
CA GLY A 14 -19.18 -2.13 -8.14
C GLY A 14 -17.77 -2.68 -8.39
N VAL A 15 -17.49 -3.91 -7.95
CA VAL A 15 -16.19 -4.57 -8.17
C VAL A 15 -16.01 -4.93 -9.64
N LEU A 16 -17.06 -5.44 -10.31
CA LEU A 16 -17.05 -5.69 -11.75
C LEU A 16 -16.80 -4.41 -12.56
N ALA A 17 -17.41 -3.28 -12.19
CA ALA A 17 -17.18 -2.01 -12.88
C ALA A 17 -15.73 -1.49 -12.72
N VAL A 18 -15.11 -1.70 -11.55
CA VAL A 18 -13.69 -1.33 -11.33
C VAL A 18 -12.76 -2.25 -12.12
N LEU A 19 -13.02 -3.56 -12.16
CA LEU A 19 -12.24 -4.49 -12.97
C LEU A 19 -12.41 -4.25 -14.47
N LEU A 20 -13.62 -3.94 -14.93
CA LEU A 20 -13.89 -3.55 -16.33
C LEU A 20 -13.17 -2.24 -16.69
N ALA A 21 -13.19 -1.24 -15.80
CA ALA A 21 -12.48 0.02 -16.03
C ALA A 21 -10.96 -0.19 -16.10
N ILE A 22 -10.40 -1.09 -15.30
CA ILE A 22 -8.97 -1.44 -15.34
C ILE A 22 -8.62 -2.19 -16.64
N ALA A 23 -9.50 -3.09 -17.11
CA ALA A 23 -9.32 -3.81 -18.38
C ALA A 23 -9.42 -2.88 -19.59
N CYS A 24 -10.41 -1.97 -19.61
CA CYS A 24 -10.59 -0.97 -20.68
C CYS A 24 -9.41 0.01 -20.78
N CYS A 25 -8.79 0.39 -19.65
CA CYS A 25 -7.60 1.24 -19.64
C CYS A 25 -6.32 0.53 -20.12
N ARG A 26 -6.33 -0.80 -20.26
CA ARG A 26 -5.17 -1.60 -20.66
C ARG A 26 -5.28 -2.25 -22.03
N GLY A 27 -6.39 -2.08 -22.74
CA GLY A 27 -6.60 -2.73 -24.04
C GLY A 27 -6.57 -4.26 -23.96
N ALA A 28 -7.04 -4.83 -22.85
CA ALA A 28 -7.16 -6.28 -22.69
C ALA A 28 -8.46 -6.77 -23.34
N ASP A 29 -8.38 -7.85 -24.12
CA ASP A 29 -9.55 -8.49 -24.71
C ASP A 29 -10.46 -9.09 -23.63
N ALA A 30 -11.77 -9.10 -23.89
CA ALA A 30 -12.81 -9.47 -22.91
C ALA A 30 -12.69 -10.91 -22.36
N GLU A 31 -11.90 -11.78 -22.99
CA GLU A 31 -11.73 -13.17 -22.57
C GLU A 31 -10.73 -13.34 -21.40
N ASP A 32 -9.86 -12.35 -21.12
CA ASP A 32 -8.91 -12.40 -19.99
C ASP A 32 -9.56 -12.07 -18.62
N VAL A 33 -10.80 -11.58 -18.61
CA VAL A 33 -11.50 -11.12 -17.39
C VAL A 33 -12.18 -12.29 -16.63
N LEU A 34 -12.27 -13.48 -17.23
CA LEU A 34 -13.03 -14.61 -16.67
C LEU A 34 -12.24 -15.55 -15.73
N PHE A 35 -10.97 -15.27 -15.41
CA PHE A 35 -10.15 -16.17 -14.58
C PHE A 35 -9.99 -15.79 -13.10
N LEU A 36 -10.74 -14.80 -12.60
CA LEU A 36 -10.63 -14.29 -11.22
C LEU A 36 -11.90 -14.53 -10.36
N GLU A 37 -12.74 -15.49 -10.72
CA GLU A 37 -13.84 -15.97 -9.87
C GLU A 37 -13.41 -17.17 -9.03
N GLY A 38 -12.52 -16.93 -8.06
CA GLY A 38 -12.16 -17.87 -7.01
C GLY A 38 -12.58 -17.31 -5.65
N ALA A 39 -13.62 -17.90 -5.05
CA ALA A 39 -14.30 -17.52 -3.82
C ALA A 39 -13.43 -16.92 -2.70
N VAL A 40 -13.76 -15.68 -2.30
CA VAL A 40 -13.38 -15.12 -0.99
C VAL A 40 -14.64 -15.04 -0.15
N ASP A 41 -14.84 -16.01 0.74
CA ASP A 41 -15.87 -15.95 1.77
C ASP A 41 -15.46 -14.87 2.79
N PHE A 42 -16.18 -13.74 2.76
CA PHE A 42 -16.11 -12.71 3.79
C PHE A 42 -16.99 -13.12 4.96
N ASP A 43 -16.51 -14.08 5.75
CA ASP A 43 -17.09 -14.31 7.07
C ASP A 43 -16.71 -13.15 8.01
N VAL A 44 -17.74 -12.67 8.71
CA VAL A 44 -17.71 -11.52 9.61
C VAL A 44 -16.78 -11.81 10.79
N TYR A 45 -15.58 -11.24 10.77
CA TYR A 45 -14.71 -11.23 11.94
C TYR A 45 -15.29 -10.30 13.00
N ALA A 46 -15.86 -10.89 14.05
CA ALA A 46 -16.15 -10.20 15.30
C ALA A 46 -14.82 -9.68 15.89
N ALA A 47 -14.71 -8.37 16.07
CA ALA A 47 -13.57 -7.76 16.75
C ALA A 47 -13.48 -8.32 18.19
N PRO A 48 -12.30 -8.81 18.64
CA PRO A 48 -12.14 -9.22 20.03
C PRO A 48 -12.36 -8.02 20.96
N ALA A 49 -13.11 -8.25 22.03
CA ALA A 49 -13.39 -7.24 23.05
C ALA A 49 -12.08 -6.68 23.61
N LEU A 50 -12.00 -5.35 23.69
CA LEU A 50 -10.89 -4.63 24.31
C LEU A 50 -10.76 -5.06 25.77
N ALA A 51 -9.71 -5.81 26.10
CA ALA A 51 -9.41 -6.22 27.46
C ALA A 51 -9.04 -5.02 28.33
N ALA A 52 -9.45 -5.06 29.59
CA ALA A 52 -9.14 -4.07 30.62
C ALA A 52 -7.61 -3.87 30.80
N PRO A 53 -7.16 -2.69 31.28
CA PRO A 53 -5.74 -2.43 31.49
C PRO A 53 -5.14 -3.44 32.48
N ALA A 54 -4.10 -4.15 32.04
CA ALA A 54 -3.41 -5.14 32.84
C ALA A 54 -2.63 -4.48 34.00
N GLU A 55 -2.80 -5.00 35.21
CA GLU A 55 -1.94 -4.71 36.36
C GLU A 55 -0.47 -5.03 36.01
N GLU A 56 0.45 -4.15 36.40
CA GLU A 56 1.89 -4.33 36.20
C GLU A 56 2.38 -5.57 36.96
N GLN A 57 2.55 -6.69 36.27
CA GLN A 57 3.11 -7.91 36.85
C GLN A 57 4.64 -7.77 37.05
N PRO A 58 5.20 -8.33 38.14
CA PRO A 58 6.62 -8.30 38.41
C PRO A 58 7.41 -9.04 37.32
N VAL A 59 8.43 -8.38 36.78
CA VAL A 59 9.24 -8.84 35.65
C VAL A 59 10.33 -9.79 36.17
N GLU A 60 10.01 -11.08 36.31
CA GLU A 60 10.97 -12.09 36.77
C GLU A 60 11.65 -12.79 35.57
N GLY A 61 12.97 -12.62 35.47
CA GLY A 61 13.86 -13.35 34.55
C GLY A 61 14.01 -12.77 33.13
N LYS A 62 15.05 -11.96 32.89
CA LYS A 62 15.52 -11.72 31.51
C LYS A 62 16.22 -13.00 31.04
N ASP A 63 15.81 -13.52 29.89
CA ASP A 63 16.58 -14.51 29.16
C ASP A 63 17.87 -13.90 28.60
N ASP A 64 18.79 -14.73 28.10
CA ASP A 64 20.06 -14.29 27.49
C ASP A 64 19.83 -13.28 26.33
N ASP A 65 18.64 -13.28 25.74
CA ASP A 65 18.21 -12.39 24.67
C ASP A 65 17.69 -11.01 25.13
N GLY A 66 17.50 -10.81 26.44
CA GLY A 66 17.02 -9.58 27.05
C GLY A 66 15.59 -9.20 26.65
N LEU A 67 14.75 -10.17 26.26
CA LEU A 67 13.35 -9.97 25.88
C LEU A 67 12.41 -10.39 27.01
N ASN A 68 11.53 -9.48 27.44
CA ASN A 68 10.43 -9.87 28.33
C ASN A 68 9.39 -10.73 27.59
N ALA A 69 8.52 -11.44 28.34
CA ALA A 69 7.50 -12.32 27.77
C ALA A 69 6.58 -11.61 26.76
N GLN A 70 6.24 -10.34 27.03
CA GLN A 70 5.44 -9.52 26.13
C GLN A 70 6.13 -9.27 24.78
N ALA A 71 7.42 -8.91 24.77
CA ALA A 71 8.18 -8.69 23.55
C ALA A 71 8.33 -9.99 22.73
N LYS A 72 8.47 -11.15 23.38
CA LYS A 72 8.47 -12.45 22.69
C LYS A 72 7.16 -12.74 21.97
N ALA A 73 6.03 -12.51 22.65
CA ALA A 73 4.70 -12.68 22.06
C ALA A 73 4.50 -11.75 20.85
N LEU A 74 4.93 -10.49 20.96
CA LEU A 74 4.88 -9.53 19.86
C LEU A 74 5.78 -9.98 18.69
N LEU A 75 7.00 -10.41 18.96
CA LEU A 75 7.91 -10.92 17.92
C LEU A 75 7.29 -12.11 17.16
N GLN A 76 6.67 -13.06 17.88
CA GLN A 76 5.99 -14.20 17.28
C GLN A 76 4.80 -13.78 16.41
N GLN A 77 4.06 -12.74 16.80
CA GLN A 77 2.94 -12.21 16.04
C GLN A 77 3.38 -11.49 14.76
N TYR A 78 4.39 -10.62 14.84
CA TYR A 78 4.77 -9.75 13.73
C TYR A 78 5.71 -10.39 12.71
N ARG A 79 6.53 -11.35 13.13
CA ARG A 79 7.48 -12.04 12.24
C ARG A 79 6.83 -12.58 10.96
N PRO A 80 5.74 -13.39 11.00
CA PRO A 80 5.15 -13.93 9.77
C PRO A 80 4.55 -12.84 8.84
N ILE A 81 4.02 -11.76 9.42
CA ILE A 81 3.46 -10.62 8.67
C ILE A 81 4.56 -9.96 7.84
N TYR A 82 5.68 -9.61 8.47
CA TYR A 82 6.80 -8.98 7.77
C TYR A 82 7.52 -9.93 6.82
N MET A 83 7.60 -11.24 7.14
CA MET A 83 8.19 -12.22 6.22
C MET A 83 7.40 -12.39 4.93
N SER A 84 6.07 -12.30 4.99
CA SER A 84 5.22 -12.32 3.78
C SER A 84 5.52 -11.10 2.90
N LYS A 85 5.69 -9.92 3.51
CA LYS A 85 6.06 -8.69 2.82
C LYS A 85 7.45 -8.77 2.18
N LEU A 86 8.44 -9.28 2.93
CA LEU A 86 9.78 -9.53 2.41
C LEU A 86 9.76 -10.49 1.22
N SER A 87 9.02 -11.60 1.34
CA SER A 87 8.91 -12.57 0.26
C SER A 87 8.31 -11.95 -1.01
N GLY A 88 7.24 -11.15 -0.88
CA GLY A 88 6.67 -10.42 -2.01
C GLY A 88 7.65 -9.44 -2.68
N HIS A 89 8.48 -8.76 -1.89
CA HIS A 89 9.54 -7.89 -2.42
C HIS A 89 10.61 -8.67 -3.18
N LEU A 90 11.06 -9.82 -2.66
CA LEU A 90 12.06 -10.66 -3.31
C LEU A 90 11.52 -11.31 -4.59
N TYR A 91 10.26 -11.75 -4.61
CA TYR A 91 9.61 -12.22 -5.84
C TYR A 91 9.55 -11.12 -6.90
N ALA A 92 9.16 -9.90 -6.53
CA ALA A 92 9.14 -8.77 -7.46
C ALA A 92 10.54 -8.44 -8.00
N LEU A 93 11.56 -8.48 -7.13
CA LEU A 93 12.95 -8.29 -7.55
C LEU A 93 13.39 -9.39 -8.52
N ARG A 94 13.04 -10.64 -8.26
CA ARG A 94 13.35 -11.76 -9.15
C ARG A 94 12.74 -11.57 -10.53
N GLU A 95 11.50 -11.14 -10.59
CA GLU A 95 10.80 -10.90 -11.85
C GLU A 95 11.42 -9.77 -12.68
N VAL A 96 11.85 -8.68 -12.03
CA VAL A 96 12.39 -7.50 -12.72
C VAL A 96 13.85 -7.68 -13.10
N CYS A 97 14.66 -8.25 -12.21
CA CYS A 97 16.12 -8.25 -12.34
C CYS A 97 16.69 -9.60 -12.79
N ASN A 98 15.91 -10.69 -12.73
CA ASN A 98 16.36 -12.06 -12.98
C ASN A 98 17.73 -12.37 -12.31
N PRO A 99 17.88 -12.13 -11.00
CA PRO A 99 19.12 -12.40 -10.27
C PRO A 99 19.46 -13.89 -10.32
N THR A 100 20.76 -14.20 -10.26
CA THR A 100 21.25 -15.57 -10.09
C THR A 100 20.77 -16.16 -8.77
N ARG A 101 20.76 -17.50 -8.67
CA ARG A 101 20.40 -18.18 -7.43
C ARG A 101 21.28 -17.74 -6.25
N GLU A 102 22.59 -17.60 -6.47
CA GLU A 102 23.54 -17.13 -5.45
C GLU A 102 23.19 -15.71 -4.98
N GLN A 103 22.90 -14.79 -5.90
CA GLN A 103 22.43 -13.44 -5.55
C GLN A 103 21.11 -13.49 -4.76
N GLN A 104 20.17 -14.37 -5.13
CA GLN A 104 18.90 -14.54 -4.42
C GLN A 104 19.11 -15.06 -2.98
N GLU A 105 20.02 -16.01 -2.79
CA GLU A 105 20.38 -16.56 -1.48
C GLU A 105 20.99 -15.47 -0.59
N GLN A 106 21.93 -14.68 -1.11
CA GLN A 106 22.57 -13.54 -0.41
C GLN A 106 21.55 -12.44 -0.03
N LEU A 107 20.66 -12.09 -0.97
CA LEU A 107 19.56 -11.15 -0.73
C LEU A 107 18.61 -11.66 0.36
N LEU A 108 18.25 -12.95 0.33
CA LEU A 108 17.35 -13.55 1.32
C LEU A 108 17.99 -13.58 2.70
N GLU A 109 19.23 -14.04 2.83
CA GLU A 109 19.94 -14.15 4.10
C GLU A 109 20.10 -12.79 4.78
N SER A 110 20.66 -11.80 4.07
CA SER A 110 20.87 -10.45 4.61
C SER A 110 19.54 -9.76 5.01
N SER A 111 18.50 -9.86 4.18
CA SER A 111 17.20 -9.26 4.46
C SER A 111 16.43 -9.96 5.58
N GLN A 112 16.57 -11.28 5.73
CA GLN A 112 16.00 -12.03 6.86
C GLN A 112 16.65 -11.62 8.18
N ALA A 113 17.98 -11.54 8.24
CA ALA A 113 18.70 -11.08 9.42
C ALA A 113 18.30 -9.64 9.82
N ALA A 114 18.13 -8.76 8.82
CA ALA A 114 17.64 -7.40 9.01
C ALA A 114 16.23 -7.36 9.61
N LEU A 115 15.34 -8.20 9.08
CA LEU A 115 13.96 -8.33 9.53
C LEU A 115 13.87 -8.86 10.95
N GLU A 116 14.60 -9.92 11.29
CA GLU A 116 14.63 -10.43 12.65
C GLU A 116 15.07 -9.36 13.65
N LYS A 117 16.14 -8.62 13.32
CA LYS A 117 16.64 -7.52 14.15
C LYS A 117 15.61 -6.39 14.28
N ALA A 118 15.00 -5.95 13.17
CA ALA A 118 14.04 -4.85 13.14
C ALA A 118 12.75 -5.19 13.92
N VAL A 119 12.18 -6.38 13.69
CA VAL A 119 10.97 -6.82 14.39
C VAL A 119 11.26 -7.04 15.88
N ARG A 120 12.43 -7.56 16.24
CA ARG A 120 12.84 -7.70 17.64
C ARG A 120 12.95 -6.35 18.35
N GLU A 121 13.59 -5.36 17.71
CA GLU A 121 13.71 -4.02 18.29
C GLU A 121 12.33 -3.34 18.41
N TYR A 122 11.48 -3.49 17.40
CA TYR A 122 10.10 -3.01 17.45
C TYR A 122 9.29 -3.65 18.59
N ALA A 123 9.39 -4.96 18.76
CA ALA A 123 8.75 -5.68 19.86
C ALA A 123 9.22 -5.19 21.23
N LYS A 124 10.53 -4.92 21.39
CA LYS A 124 11.09 -4.30 22.62
C LYS A 124 10.50 -2.92 22.88
N GLN A 125 10.42 -2.08 21.84
CA GLN A 125 9.88 -0.73 21.97
C GLN A 125 8.37 -0.72 22.30
N MET A 126 7.61 -1.66 21.74
CA MET A 126 6.19 -1.83 22.05
C MET A 126 5.98 -2.34 23.48
N ALA A 127 6.72 -3.36 23.90
CA ALA A 127 6.64 -3.89 25.25
C ALA A 127 7.07 -2.85 26.31
N ALA A 128 7.99 -1.95 25.97
CA ALA A 128 8.39 -0.83 26.82
C ALA A 128 7.40 0.35 26.80
N GLY A 129 6.26 0.25 26.09
CA GLY A 129 5.26 1.31 25.96
C GLY A 129 5.75 2.56 25.22
N LYS A 130 6.90 2.50 24.54
CA LYS A 130 7.48 3.65 23.81
C LYS A 130 6.70 3.96 22.53
N ILE A 131 6.03 2.96 21.98
CA ILE A 131 5.27 3.09 20.72
C ILE A 131 3.86 3.67 20.94
N ASN A 132 3.24 3.48 22.11
CA ASN A 132 1.91 4.08 22.37
C ASN A 132 1.99 5.57 22.77
N ARG A 133 3.19 6.14 22.95
CA ARG A 133 3.41 7.55 23.28
C ARG A 133 3.63 8.45 22.06
N GLY A 134 3.55 7.90 20.84
CA GLY A 134 3.97 8.55 19.61
C GLY A 134 3.02 9.57 19.00
N ILE A 135 1.76 9.64 19.43
CA ILE A 135 0.85 10.71 18.96
C ILE A 135 1.17 11.98 19.76
N VAL A 136 2.11 12.77 19.24
CA VAL A 136 2.37 14.11 19.78
C VAL A 136 1.45 15.07 19.04
N VAL A 137 0.55 15.73 19.77
CA VAL A 137 -0.29 16.78 19.21
C VAL A 137 0.51 18.08 19.19
N ILE A 138 1.10 18.42 18.05
CA ILE A 138 1.80 19.70 17.85
C ILE A 138 0.84 20.63 17.10
N ASN A 139 0.47 21.77 17.68
CA ASN A 139 -0.48 22.74 17.12
C ASN A 139 -1.85 22.15 16.75
N GLY A 140 -2.37 21.23 17.57
CA GLY A 140 -3.67 20.58 17.31
C GLY A 140 -3.62 19.53 16.19
N MET A 141 -2.46 19.30 15.58
CA MET A 141 -2.24 18.22 14.62
C MET A 141 -1.51 17.07 15.31
N ALA A 142 -2.16 15.92 15.36
CA ALA A 142 -1.54 14.66 15.74
C ALA A 142 -0.40 14.35 14.74
N GLN A 143 0.84 14.49 15.18
CA GLN A 143 2.02 14.04 14.45
C GLN A 143 2.57 12.81 15.15
N MET A 144 2.75 11.73 14.38
CA MET A 144 3.57 10.62 14.84
C MET A 144 5.03 11.02 14.72
N GLN A 145 5.63 11.41 15.85
CA GLN A 145 7.02 11.82 15.87
C GLN A 145 7.91 10.59 16.13
N GLY A 146 8.69 10.20 15.12
CA GLY A 146 9.89 9.36 15.31
C GLY A 146 9.67 7.85 15.43
N GLN A 147 8.53 7.32 15.01
CA GLN A 147 8.38 5.86 14.91
C GLN A 147 8.89 5.39 13.56
N SER A 148 10.09 4.81 13.54
CA SER A 148 10.51 4.00 12.42
C SER A 148 9.60 2.78 12.37
N GLU A 149 8.80 2.66 11.31
CA GLU A 149 8.15 1.41 10.97
C GLU A 149 9.25 0.32 10.90
N PRO A 150 9.03 -0.89 11.44
CA PRO A 150 10.01 -1.98 11.34
C PRO A 150 10.42 -2.23 9.90
N TRP A 151 9.45 -2.06 9.00
CA TRP A 151 9.65 -2.22 7.57
C TRP A 151 10.64 -1.23 6.97
N ASP A 152 10.81 -0.03 7.53
CA ASP A 152 11.79 0.92 7.02
C ASP A 152 13.22 0.43 7.28
N ALA A 153 13.47 -0.19 8.44
CA ALA A 153 14.76 -0.81 8.73
C ALA A 153 15.05 -1.99 7.78
N VAL A 154 14.03 -2.84 7.51
CA VAL A 154 14.16 -3.95 6.55
C VAL A 154 14.42 -3.42 5.14
N ARG A 155 13.69 -2.40 4.70
CA ARG A 155 13.84 -1.80 3.36
C ARG A 155 15.22 -1.19 3.19
N ASN A 156 15.70 -0.44 4.18
CA ASN A 156 17.03 0.16 4.13
C ASN A 156 18.13 -0.90 4.03
N GLU A 157 18.01 -2.03 4.72
CA GLU A 157 18.99 -3.10 4.62
C GLU A 157 18.87 -3.88 3.30
N LEU A 158 17.63 -4.11 2.84
CA LEU A 158 17.39 -4.70 1.52
C LEU A 158 17.97 -3.82 0.41
N ASP A 159 17.78 -2.51 0.44
CA ASP A 159 18.33 -1.59 -0.57
C ASP A 159 19.86 -1.60 -0.60
N LYS A 160 20.54 -1.77 0.55
CA LYS A 160 21.99 -1.97 0.60
C LYS A 160 22.40 -3.31 -0.01
N SER A 161 21.74 -4.39 0.40
CA SER A 161 21.99 -5.75 -0.11
C SER A 161 21.78 -5.83 -1.63
N ILE A 162 20.75 -5.16 -2.14
CA ILE A 162 20.49 -4.99 -3.57
C ILE A 162 21.65 -4.28 -4.26
N ALA A 163 22.15 -3.18 -3.68
CA ALA A 163 23.27 -2.44 -4.26
C ALA A 163 24.61 -3.21 -4.21
N GLU A 164 24.79 -4.10 -3.24
CA GLU A 164 26.00 -4.90 -3.06
C GLU A 164 26.03 -6.13 -3.98
N HIS A 165 24.89 -6.83 -4.13
CA HIS A 165 24.87 -8.12 -4.80
C HIS A 165 24.38 -8.07 -6.25
N LEU A 166 23.62 -7.05 -6.66
CA LEU A 166 23.18 -6.94 -8.06
C LEU A 166 24.27 -6.34 -8.95
N THR A 167 24.28 -6.78 -10.20
CA THR A 167 25.07 -6.12 -11.26
C THR A 167 24.54 -4.71 -11.54
N GLU A 168 25.34 -3.86 -12.18
CA GLU A 168 24.95 -2.48 -12.50
C GLU A 168 23.66 -2.42 -13.34
N ASP A 169 23.52 -3.31 -14.34
CA ASP A 169 22.34 -3.39 -15.20
C ASP A 169 21.10 -3.81 -14.41
N GLN A 170 21.21 -4.82 -13.54
CA GLN A 170 20.13 -5.26 -12.67
C GLN A 170 19.71 -4.16 -11.70
N LEU A 171 20.68 -3.44 -11.11
CA LEU A 171 20.41 -2.32 -10.21
C LEU A 171 19.71 -1.18 -10.95
N ALA A 172 20.09 -0.90 -12.20
CA ALA A 172 19.43 0.10 -13.04
C ALA A 172 17.96 -0.29 -13.33
N LEU A 173 17.70 -1.55 -13.67
CA LEU A 173 16.34 -2.09 -13.85
C LEU A 173 15.52 -1.97 -12.57
N TYR A 174 16.06 -2.40 -11.42
CA TYR A 174 15.39 -2.26 -10.14
C TYR A 174 15.01 -0.81 -9.82
N LYS A 175 15.96 0.13 -10.00
CA LYS A 175 15.71 1.56 -9.74
C LYS A 175 14.67 2.14 -10.69
N GLN A 176 14.66 1.73 -11.96
CA GLN A 176 13.66 2.16 -12.93
C GLN A 176 12.27 1.66 -12.52
N ASP A 177 12.13 0.37 -12.28
CA ASP A 177 10.86 -0.23 -11.88
C ASP A 177 10.36 0.31 -10.53
N ALA A 178 11.25 0.57 -9.56
CA ALA A 178 10.87 1.22 -8.30
C ALA A 178 10.31 2.65 -8.51
N ARG A 179 10.90 3.43 -9.44
CA ARG A 179 10.36 4.74 -9.83
C ARG A 179 9.00 4.61 -10.49
N ASP A 180 8.85 3.67 -11.42
CA ASP A 180 7.61 3.47 -12.17
C ASP A 180 6.47 3.02 -11.25
N ARG A 181 6.74 2.09 -10.33
CA ARG A 181 5.77 1.66 -9.30
C ARG A 181 5.37 2.81 -8.38
N ARG A 182 6.30 3.67 -7.98
CA ARG A 182 6.01 4.85 -7.15
C ARG A 182 5.15 5.86 -7.92
N GLU A 183 5.48 6.13 -9.17
CA GLU A 183 4.69 7.03 -10.02
C GLU A 183 3.27 6.50 -10.25
N PHE A 184 3.14 5.22 -10.54
CA PHE A 184 1.86 4.55 -10.68
C PHE A 184 1.00 4.68 -9.42
N ARG A 185 1.57 4.40 -8.24
CA ARG A 185 0.84 4.55 -6.96
C ARG A 185 0.42 5.98 -6.70
N ARG A 186 1.30 6.95 -6.99
CA ARG A 186 0.97 8.39 -6.89
C ARG A 186 -0.23 8.76 -7.76
N GLN A 187 -0.22 8.36 -9.03
CA GLN A 187 -1.33 8.63 -9.95
C GLN A 187 -2.62 7.93 -9.51
N ALA A 188 -2.55 6.64 -9.21
CA ALA A 188 -3.71 5.88 -8.74
C ALA A 188 -4.30 6.47 -7.45
N ALA A 189 -3.45 6.89 -6.52
CA ALA A 189 -3.89 7.52 -5.29
C ALA A 189 -4.56 8.88 -5.54
N ALA A 190 -3.99 9.73 -6.39
CA ALA A 190 -4.62 10.98 -6.80
C ALA A 190 -6.00 10.76 -7.45
N THR A 191 -6.12 9.79 -8.36
CA THR A 191 -7.41 9.42 -8.98
C THR A 191 -8.43 8.97 -7.95
N ASN A 192 -8.05 8.13 -6.99
CA ASN A 192 -8.95 7.68 -5.92
C ASN A 192 -9.43 8.84 -5.04
N LEU A 193 -8.53 9.77 -4.70
CA LEU A 193 -8.88 10.98 -3.93
C LEU A 193 -9.85 11.87 -4.71
N VAL A 194 -9.62 12.10 -6.00
CA VAL A 194 -10.54 12.88 -6.85
C VAL A 194 -11.91 12.23 -6.91
N SER A 195 -11.97 10.90 -7.08
CA SER A 195 -13.25 10.17 -7.08
C SER A 195 -13.99 10.30 -5.75
N ALA A 196 -13.29 10.25 -4.62
CA ALA A 196 -13.89 10.45 -3.30
C ALA A 196 -14.44 11.87 -3.13
N ILE A 197 -13.70 12.89 -3.59
CA ILE A 197 -14.14 14.30 -3.55
C ILE A 197 -15.34 14.50 -4.48
N ASP A 198 -15.31 13.92 -5.68
CA ASP A 198 -16.37 13.99 -6.67
C ASP A 198 -17.69 13.45 -6.12
N LYS A 199 -17.67 12.30 -5.44
CA LYS A 199 -18.85 11.73 -4.79
C LYS A 199 -19.50 12.67 -3.77
N GLN A 200 -18.74 13.57 -3.14
CA GLN A 200 -19.26 14.51 -2.14
C GLN A 200 -19.65 15.87 -2.73
N LEU A 201 -18.96 16.32 -3.78
CA LEU A 201 -19.12 17.67 -4.34
C LEU A 201 -19.82 17.70 -5.70
N SER A 202 -20.03 16.54 -6.34
CA SER A 202 -20.52 16.41 -7.72
C SER A 202 -19.72 17.32 -8.66
N LEU A 203 -18.45 16.99 -8.84
CA LEU A 203 -17.53 17.74 -9.70
C LEU A 203 -17.90 17.54 -11.18
N THR A 204 -17.70 18.59 -11.96
CA THR A 204 -17.67 18.50 -13.42
C THR A 204 -16.38 17.82 -13.89
N GLU A 205 -16.33 17.43 -15.16
CA GLU A 205 -15.15 16.78 -15.75
C GLU A 205 -13.92 17.69 -15.67
N GLU A 206 -14.08 18.96 -16.06
CA GLU A 206 -13.01 19.95 -16.04
C GLU A 206 -12.50 20.20 -14.62
N GLN A 207 -13.40 20.13 -13.62
CA GLN A 207 -13.02 20.25 -12.21
C GLN A 207 -12.26 19.02 -11.72
N ARG A 208 -12.66 17.80 -12.12
CA ARG A 208 -11.94 16.58 -11.76
C ARG A 208 -10.51 16.63 -12.30
N ASP A 209 -10.33 17.02 -13.56
CA ASP A 209 -9.01 17.11 -14.18
C ASP A 209 -8.15 18.18 -13.52
N ALA A 210 -8.72 19.35 -13.23
CA ALA A 210 -8.00 20.43 -12.57
C ALA A 210 -7.58 20.07 -11.14
N VAL A 211 -8.46 19.43 -10.38
CA VAL A 211 -8.15 18.94 -9.02
C VAL A 211 -7.09 17.82 -9.07
N HIS A 212 -7.21 16.88 -10.01
CA HIS A 212 -6.23 15.83 -10.22
C HIS A 212 -4.84 16.39 -10.50
N ALA A 213 -4.73 17.33 -11.45
CA ALA A 213 -3.47 17.99 -11.78
C ALA A 213 -2.89 18.77 -10.59
N SER A 214 -3.73 19.46 -9.83
CA SER A 214 -3.33 20.19 -8.63
C SER A 214 -2.80 19.28 -7.53
N LEU A 215 -3.44 18.11 -7.32
CA LEU A 215 -3.00 17.07 -6.39
C LEU A 215 -1.63 16.51 -6.79
N LEU A 216 -1.45 16.15 -8.06
CA LEU A 216 -0.16 15.64 -8.55
C LEU A 216 0.97 16.68 -8.42
N LYS A 217 0.67 17.94 -8.71
CA LYS A 217 1.64 19.05 -8.59
C LYS A 217 2.06 19.31 -7.13
N SER A 218 1.13 19.14 -6.19
CA SER A 218 1.36 19.42 -4.76
C SER A 218 1.44 18.15 -3.91
N TRP A 219 1.80 17.02 -4.54
CA TRP A 219 1.72 15.69 -3.95
C TRP A 219 2.50 15.57 -2.63
N GLN A 220 1.91 14.88 -1.65
CA GLN A 220 2.58 14.50 -0.41
C GLN A 220 2.45 12.99 -0.22
N GLU A 221 3.54 12.32 0.14
CA GLU A 221 3.60 10.85 0.35
C GLU A 221 2.56 10.39 1.40
N SER A 222 2.24 11.23 2.40
CA SER A 222 1.22 10.93 3.41
C SER A 222 -0.19 10.75 2.83
N TRP A 223 -0.47 11.28 1.64
CA TRP A 223 -1.76 11.12 0.97
C TRP A 223 -1.95 9.74 0.37
N GLU A 224 -0.87 9.01 0.07
CA GLU A 224 -0.96 7.60 -0.36
C GLU A 224 -1.58 6.75 0.75
N VAL A 225 -1.20 7.00 2.01
CA VAL A 225 -1.76 6.30 3.18
C VAL A 225 -3.24 6.65 3.37
N ALA A 226 -3.62 7.90 3.11
CA ALA A 226 -5.01 8.33 3.24
C ALA A 226 -5.98 7.59 2.30
N VAL A 227 -5.51 7.14 1.13
CA VAL A 227 -6.33 6.33 0.22
C VAL A 227 -6.75 5.00 0.86
N ARG A 228 -5.95 4.46 1.79
CA ARG A 228 -6.37 3.27 2.56
C ARG A 228 -7.61 3.55 3.41
N GLY A 229 -7.77 4.78 3.91
CA GLY A 229 -8.97 5.19 4.64
C GLY A 229 -10.24 5.15 3.80
N LEU A 230 -10.13 5.41 2.49
CA LEU A 230 -11.25 5.30 1.56
C LEU A 230 -11.76 3.86 1.41
N LEU A 231 -10.89 2.86 1.58
CA LEU A 231 -11.28 1.44 1.54
C LEU A 231 -12.13 1.06 2.75
N GLN A 232 -11.87 1.68 3.91
CA GLN A 232 -12.58 1.40 5.15
C GLN A 232 -13.87 2.23 5.28
N SER A 233 -13.86 3.47 4.79
CA SER A 233 -15.02 4.33 4.77
C SER A 233 -15.06 5.14 3.47
N PRO A 234 -16.04 4.91 2.59
CA PRO A 234 -16.21 5.71 1.38
C PRO A 234 -16.48 7.19 1.63
N GLN A 235 -16.88 7.55 2.86
CA GLN A 235 -17.11 8.93 3.29
C GLN A 235 -15.86 9.61 3.86
N TYR A 236 -14.78 8.84 4.08
CA TYR A 236 -13.53 9.38 4.59
C TYR A 236 -12.97 10.43 3.61
N LEU A 237 -12.72 11.63 4.09
CA LEU A 237 -11.91 12.62 3.38
C LEU A 237 -10.66 12.94 4.19
N PRO A 238 -9.46 12.76 3.63
CA PRO A 238 -8.27 13.25 4.29
C PRO A 238 -8.26 14.78 4.33
N GLN A 239 -7.53 15.31 5.30
CA GLN A 239 -7.26 16.73 5.42
C GLN A 239 -6.33 17.20 4.28
N LEU A 240 -6.92 17.49 3.13
CA LEU A 240 -6.22 18.07 1.99
C LEU A 240 -6.13 19.59 2.12
N PRO A 241 -4.99 20.21 1.74
CA PRO A 241 -4.86 21.66 1.80
C PRO A 241 -5.86 22.36 0.87
N ASP A 242 -6.55 23.39 1.38
CA ASP A 242 -7.56 24.14 0.61
C ASP A 242 -6.99 24.71 -0.70
N LYS A 243 -5.71 25.13 -0.72
CA LYS A 243 -5.03 25.64 -1.92
C LYS A 243 -4.99 24.66 -3.10
N VAL A 244 -5.16 23.36 -2.85
CA VAL A 244 -5.14 22.32 -3.88
C VAL A 244 -6.53 22.11 -4.48
N ILE A 245 -7.59 22.26 -3.69
CA ILE A 245 -8.96 21.91 -4.07
C ILE A 245 -9.81 23.16 -4.36
N VAL A 246 -9.87 24.10 -3.41
CA VAL A 246 -10.80 25.25 -3.40
C VAL A 246 -10.71 26.13 -4.65
N PRO A 247 -9.55 26.40 -5.27
CA PRO A 247 -9.48 27.21 -6.50
C PRO A 247 -10.31 26.65 -7.66
N HIS A 248 -10.55 25.34 -7.68
CA HIS A 248 -11.25 24.64 -8.76
C HIS A 248 -12.74 24.46 -8.48
N LEU A 249 -13.23 24.87 -7.31
CA LEU A 249 -14.63 24.68 -6.89
C LEU A 249 -15.49 25.92 -7.17
N ASN A 250 -16.76 25.69 -7.49
CA ASN A 250 -17.77 26.75 -7.54
C ASN A 250 -18.21 27.18 -6.13
N ALA A 251 -19.04 28.22 -6.02
CA ALA A 251 -19.44 28.78 -4.73
C ALA A 251 -20.18 27.77 -3.82
N ASN A 252 -21.07 26.96 -4.40
CA ASN A 252 -21.83 25.95 -3.66
C ASN A 252 -20.91 24.83 -3.15
N GLN A 253 -20.07 24.28 -4.03
CA GLN A 253 -19.09 23.25 -3.67
C GLN A 253 -18.10 23.73 -2.61
N LYS A 254 -17.68 25.00 -2.65
CA LYS A 254 -16.84 25.61 -1.61
C LYS A 254 -17.52 25.62 -0.24
N SER A 255 -18.83 25.87 -0.19
CA SER A 255 -19.60 25.83 1.04
C SER A 255 -19.66 24.40 1.60
N VAL A 256 -19.98 23.42 0.74
CA VAL A 256 -20.00 21.99 1.11
C VAL A 256 -18.62 21.52 1.58
N TRP A 257 -17.55 21.85 0.86
CA TRP A 257 -16.17 21.49 1.23
C TRP A 257 -15.76 22.03 2.60
N LYS A 258 -16.16 23.26 2.95
CA LYS A 258 -15.89 23.85 4.26
C LYS A 258 -16.68 23.18 5.39
N ALA A 259 -17.89 22.72 5.09
CA ALA A 259 -18.76 22.03 6.06
C ALA A 259 -18.39 20.54 6.22
N ALA A 260 -17.72 19.94 5.23
CA ALA A 260 -17.33 18.53 5.27
C ALA A 260 -16.36 18.23 6.42
N GLN A 261 -16.62 17.14 7.14
CA GLN A 261 -15.71 16.64 8.14
C GLN A 261 -14.49 16.03 7.44
N ARG A 262 -13.33 16.66 7.62
CA ARG A 262 -12.05 16.18 7.11
C ARG A 262 -11.27 15.56 8.25
N HIS A 263 -10.76 14.37 8.03
CA HIS A 263 -10.03 13.63 9.03
C HIS A 263 -8.53 13.92 8.90
N GLY A 264 -7.85 14.03 10.03
CA GLY A 264 -6.40 14.03 10.06
C GLY A 264 -5.81 12.72 9.53
N PRO A 265 -4.49 12.57 9.57
CA PRO A 265 -3.84 11.30 9.21
C PRO A 265 -4.42 10.19 10.08
N VAL A 266 -5.12 9.23 9.45
CA VAL A 266 -5.57 8.02 10.12
C VAL A 266 -4.55 6.94 9.85
N PHE A 267 -4.02 6.37 10.92
CA PHE A 267 -3.10 5.27 10.84
C PHE A 267 -3.88 3.96 10.76
N PHE A 268 -4.08 3.49 9.55
CA PHE A 268 -4.40 2.09 9.31
C PHE A 268 -3.06 1.39 9.26
N GLY A 269 -2.65 0.74 10.36
CA GLY A 269 -1.29 0.26 10.54
C GLY A 269 -0.71 -0.44 9.31
N ASP A 270 0.61 -0.37 9.12
CA ASP A 270 1.26 -0.84 7.88
C ASP A 270 1.30 -2.37 7.70
N ASN A 271 0.32 -3.05 8.27
CA ASN A 271 -0.17 -4.34 7.78
C ASN A 271 -0.45 -4.27 6.26
N GLY A 272 -0.71 -3.08 5.70
CA GLY A 272 -0.81 -2.88 4.26
C GLY A 272 -2.02 -3.60 3.65
N PHE A 273 -2.11 -3.64 2.32
CA PHE A 273 -3.13 -4.42 1.61
C PHE A 273 -3.07 -5.91 1.99
N MET A 274 -1.86 -6.43 2.26
CA MET A 274 -1.67 -7.86 2.57
C MET A 274 -2.10 -8.25 3.99
N GLY A 275 -1.94 -7.38 4.97
CA GLY A 275 -2.10 -7.75 6.38
C GLY A 275 -3.53 -7.64 6.92
N HIS A 276 -4.46 -7.06 6.16
CA HIS A 276 -5.90 -7.15 6.46
C HIS A 276 -6.64 -8.17 5.58
N GLY A 277 -6.10 -8.49 4.40
CA GLY A 277 -6.74 -9.43 3.46
C GLY A 277 -6.41 -10.91 3.70
N GLY A 278 -5.56 -11.23 4.69
CA GLY A 278 -5.07 -12.60 4.88
C GLY A 278 -4.25 -13.12 3.70
N LEU A 279 -3.71 -12.22 2.86
CA LEU A 279 -2.94 -12.60 1.67
C LEU A 279 -1.59 -13.17 2.14
N GLN A 280 -1.49 -14.50 2.15
CA GLN A 280 -0.26 -15.21 2.47
C GLN A 280 0.57 -15.32 1.19
N VAL A 281 1.65 -14.56 1.13
CA VAL A 281 2.68 -14.77 0.10
C VAL A 281 3.49 -15.98 0.56
N GLN A 282 3.65 -16.97 -0.32
CA GLN A 282 4.51 -18.11 -0.01
C GLN A 282 5.92 -17.63 0.35
N PRO A 283 6.65 -18.34 1.22
CA PRO A 283 8.04 -18.02 1.48
C PRO A 283 8.83 -17.92 0.19
N PHE A 284 9.73 -16.94 0.09
CA PHE A 284 10.61 -16.82 -1.07
C PHE A 284 11.62 -17.97 -1.09
N GLU A 285 11.63 -18.72 -2.19
CA GLU A 285 12.59 -19.79 -2.45
C GLU A 285 13.53 -19.36 -3.59
N PRO A 286 14.85 -19.32 -3.36
CA PRO A 286 15.82 -19.07 -4.42
C PRO A 286 15.70 -20.11 -5.54
N GLN A 287 15.71 -19.62 -6.78
CA GLN A 287 15.58 -20.45 -7.98
C GLN A 287 16.67 -20.08 -8.98
N ASP A 288 17.07 -21.04 -9.82
CA ASP A 288 17.94 -20.72 -10.94
C ASP A 288 17.26 -19.69 -11.85
N PRO A 289 18.03 -18.81 -12.52
CA PRO A 289 17.48 -17.88 -13.49
C PRO A 289 16.59 -18.63 -14.45
N ARG A 290 15.43 -18.05 -14.78
CA ARG A 290 14.61 -18.65 -15.83
C ARG A 290 15.48 -18.71 -17.08
N PRO A 291 15.61 -19.89 -17.73
CA PRO A 291 16.28 -19.94 -19.02
C PRO A 291 15.62 -18.87 -19.87
N GLU A 292 16.43 -18.04 -20.52
CA GLU A 292 15.95 -16.98 -21.39
C GLU A 292 15.04 -17.66 -22.41
N GLN A 293 13.73 -17.61 -22.17
CA GLN A 293 12.79 -18.22 -23.07
C GLN A 293 12.90 -17.33 -24.29
N ASP A 294 13.40 -17.89 -25.39
CA ASP A 294 13.45 -17.29 -26.75
C ASP A 294 12.06 -16.85 -27.26
N GLN A 295 11.03 -16.85 -26.41
CA GLN A 295 9.82 -16.11 -26.67
C GLN A 295 10.20 -14.64 -26.79
N PRO A 296 10.03 -14.03 -27.98
CA PRO A 296 10.24 -12.60 -28.12
C PRO A 296 9.38 -11.97 -27.04
N ARG A 297 10.01 -11.25 -26.09
CA ARG A 297 9.29 -10.45 -25.09
C ARG A 297 8.31 -9.63 -25.91
N GLY A 298 7.04 -10.05 -25.92
CA GLY A 298 6.03 -9.49 -26.80
C GLY A 298 6.12 -8.00 -26.57
N GLY A 299 6.54 -7.27 -27.60
CA GLY A 299 6.79 -5.84 -27.55
C GLY A 299 5.47 -5.13 -27.37
N ASN A 300 4.84 -5.31 -26.21
CA ASN A 300 3.56 -4.75 -25.86
C ASN A 300 3.82 -3.36 -25.28
N ALA A 301 4.36 -2.51 -26.14
CA ALA A 301 4.38 -1.07 -26.00
C ALA A 301 4.70 -0.42 -27.35
N ALA A 302 4.03 -0.85 -28.42
CA ALA A 302 3.62 0.15 -29.39
C ALA A 302 2.66 1.09 -28.64
N ARG A 303 3.21 2.15 -28.04
CA ARG A 303 2.41 3.31 -27.64
C ARG A 303 1.50 3.61 -28.84
N PRO A 304 0.17 3.75 -28.64
CA PRO A 304 -0.69 4.19 -29.72
C PRO A 304 -0.06 5.47 -30.30
N GLN A 305 0.41 5.39 -31.54
CA GLN A 305 0.81 6.58 -32.27
C GLN A 305 -0.44 7.44 -32.29
N SER A 306 -0.38 8.62 -31.65
CA SER A 306 -1.43 9.61 -31.72
C SER A 306 -1.71 9.83 -33.20
N THR A 307 -2.87 9.37 -33.67
CA THR A 307 -3.36 9.73 -34.98
C THR A 307 -3.67 11.22 -34.90
N ASP A 308 -2.67 12.01 -35.27
CA ASP A 308 -2.77 13.44 -35.53
C ASP A 308 -3.74 13.59 -36.72
N GLY A 309 -5.02 13.68 -36.37
CA GLY A 309 -6.11 13.89 -37.30
C GLY A 309 -6.01 15.30 -37.83
N GLY A 310 -5.27 15.46 -38.92
CA GLY A 310 -5.34 16.63 -39.78
C GLY A 310 -6.78 16.86 -40.23
N ALA A 311 -7.38 17.95 -39.78
CA ALA A 311 -8.57 18.51 -40.36
C ALA A 311 -8.15 19.41 -41.55
N GLU A 312 -8.16 18.84 -42.76
CA GLU A 312 -8.36 19.61 -43.99
C GLU A 312 -9.86 19.62 -44.32
N ALA A 313 -10.48 20.81 -44.22
CA ALA A 313 -11.51 21.38 -45.09
C ALA A 313 -12.26 22.51 -44.36
#